data_AF-A0A7Z7I7Q2-F1
#
_entry.id   AF-A0A7Z7I7Q2-F1
#
_cell.length_a   1.000
_cell.length_b   1.000
_cell.length_c   1.000
_cell.angle_alpha   90.00
_cell.angle_beta   90.00
_cell.angle_gamma   90.00
#
_symmetry.space_group_name_H-M   'P 1'
#
loop_
_entity.id
_entity.type
_entity.pdbx_description
1 polymer ?
#
loop_
_entity_poly.entity_id
_entity_poly.type
_entity_poly.pdbx_seq_one_letter_code
_entity_poly.pdbx_strand_id
1 'polypeptide(L)'
;MEACRASIADNGLMAITIRPQSYWEIHDQKQNIVDVKAMHRDHMEKGFAYTPHGREPIDGDITYGDTSMTLDYIKENWKGWSVAGVEFNLQDAYQVIVFLRPVQSGD
;
A
#
# COMPACT_ATOMS: atom_id res chain seq x y z
N MET A 1 -9.70 3.30 -1.92
CA MET A 1 -9.38 3.22 -3.36
C MET A 1 -10.55 3.56 -4.28
N GLU A 2 -11.79 3.37 -3.84
CA GLU A 2 -12.99 3.76 -4.59
C GLU A 2 -13.06 5.26 -4.86
N ALA A 3 -12.75 6.12 -3.88
CA ALA A 3 -12.71 7.57 -4.07
C ALA A 3 -11.72 8.01 -5.17
N CYS A 4 -10.51 7.44 -5.18
CA CYS A 4 -9.55 7.65 -6.26
C CYS A 4 -10.12 7.16 -7.60
N ARG A 5 -10.81 6.01 -7.60
CA ARG A 5 -11.40 5.46 -8.82
C ARG A 5 -12.49 6.37 -9.37
N ALA A 6 -13.34 6.94 -8.52
CA ALA A 6 -14.39 7.87 -8.91
C ALA A 6 -13.87 9.20 -9.48
N SER A 7 -12.61 9.55 -9.18
CA SER A 7 -12.02 10.85 -9.54
C SER A 7 -11.14 10.79 -10.79
N ILE A 8 -10.53 9.64 -11.08
CA ILE A 8 -9.63 9.49 -12.23
C ILE A 8 -10.41 9.19 -13.52
N ALA A 9 -9.96 9.77 -14.64
CA ALA A 9 -10.50 9.47 -15.97
C ALA A 9 -10.32 7.98 -16.33
N ASP A 10 -11.20 7.44 -17.17
CA ASP A 10 -11.21 6.00 -17.53
C ASP A 10 -9.95 5.53 -18.27
N ASN A 11 -9.24 6.44 -18.94
CA ASN A 11 -7.94 6.18 -19.58
C ASN A 11 -6.75 6.65 -18.72
N GLY A 12 -7.00 7.05 -17.48
CA GLY A 12 -5.97 7.57 -16.58
C GLY A 12 -5.01 6.49 -16.09
N LEU A 13 -3.86 6.94 -15.63
CA LEU A 13 -2.85 6.13 -14.95
C LEU A 13 -2.63 6.71 -13.56
N MET A 14 -2.83 5.89 -12.53
CA MET A 14 -2.50 6.27 -11.16
C MET A 14 -1.20 5.58 -10.75
N ALA A 15 -0.26 6.35 -10.20
CA ALA A 15 0.92 5.80 -9.55
C ALA A 15 0.75 5.93 -8.05
N ILE A 16 0.92 4.81 -7.34
CA ILE A 16 1.04 4.79 -5.88
C ILE A 16 2.37 4.15 -5.52
N THR A 17 2.76 4.28 -4.26
CA THR A 17 3.84 3.46 -3.71
C THR A 17 3.33 2.51 -2.63
N ILE A 18 3.93 1.34 -2.59
CA ILE A 18 3.77 0.35 -1.52
C ILE A 18 5.16 -0.03 -1.00
N ARG A 19 5.21 -0.62 0.19
CA ARG A 19 6.45 -1.22 0.69
C ARG A 19 6.39 -2.74 0.65
N PRO A 20 7.51 -3.42 0.30
CA PRO A 20 7.59 -4.88 0.34
C PRO A 20 7.71 -5.36 1.80
N GLN A 21 7.56 -6.66 2.03
CA GLN A 21 7.76 -7.27 3.34
C GLN A 21 9.12 -6.89 3.97
N SER A 22 10.19 -6.87 3.16
CA SER A 22 11.56 -6.59 3.61
C SER A 22 11.75 -5.19 4.20
N TYR A 23 10.80 -4.28 4.02
CA TYR A 23 10.81 -2.98 4.69
C TYR A 23 10.84 -3.10 6.21
N TRP A 24 10.18 -4.10 6.80
CA TRP A 24 10.12 -4.20 8.27
C TRP A 24 11.47 -4.50 8.92
N GLU A 25 12.41 -5.07 8.17
CA GLU A 25 13.78 -5.33 8.63
C GLU A 25 14.60 -4.06 8.80
N ILE A 26 14.26 -3.00 8.05
CA ILE A 26 14.96 -1.71 8.06
C ILE A 26 14.10 -0.58 8.65
N HIS A 27 12.91 -0.91 9.18
CA HIS A 27 11.99 0.07 9.72
C HIS A 27 12.63 0.84 10.89
N ASP A 28 12.57 2.17 10.85
CA ASP A 28 13.11 3.02 11.89
C ASP A 28 12.21 3.02 13.12
N GLN A 29 12.57 2.20 14.11
CA GLN A 29 11.87 2.05 15.38
C GLN A 29 11.73 3.36 16.18
N LYS A 30 12.45 4.43 15.79
CA LYS A 30 12.26 5.77 16.39
C LYS A 30 10.97 6.45 15.91
N GLN A 31 10.45 6.07 14.74
CA GLN A 31 9.19 6.61 14.21
C GLN A 31 8.00 6.05 15.00
N ASN A 32 7.98 4.74 15.18
CA ASN A 32 7.05 4.01 16.00
C ASN A 32 7.60 2.61 16.28
N ILE A 33 7.40 2.11 17.51
CA ILE A 33 7.89 0.79 17.90
C ILE A 33 6.97 -0.27 17.28
N VAL A 34 7.54 -1.25 16.58
CA VAL A 34 6.79 -2.35 15.95
C VAL A 34 7.34 -3.72 16.34
N ASP A 35 6.44 -4.70 16.43
CA ASP A 35 6.83 -6.11 16.40
C ASP A 35 7.06 -6.54 14.95
N VAL A 36 8.33 -6.55 14.53
CA VAL A 36 8.76 -6.93 13.17
C VAL A 36 8.24 -8.32 12.79
N LYS A 37 8.23 -9.29 13.73
CA LYS A 37 7.74 -10.64 13.44
C LYS A 37 6.25 -10.65 13.20
N ALA A 38 5.48 -9.89 13.97
CA ALA A 38 4.05 -9.72 13.74
C ALA A 38 3.78 -9.05 12.39
N MET A 39 4.54 -8.02 12.01
CA MET A 39 4.39 -7.35 10.72
C MET A 39 4.72 -8.26 9.53
N HIS A 40 5.75 -9.10 9.65
CA HIS A 40 6.04 -10.13 8.65
C HIS A 40 4.90 -11.13 8.52
N ARG A 41 4.39 -11.63 9.64
CA ARG A 41 3.27 -12.58 9.66
C ARG A 41 2.02 -11.97 9.01
N ASP A 42 1.65 -10.76 9.39
CA ASP A 42 0.49 -10.07 8.82
C ASP A 42 0.64 -9.84 7.32
N HIS A 43 1.82 -9.42 6.86
CA HIS A 43 2.10 -9.26 5.42
C HIS A 43 1.94 -10.58 4.66
N MET A 44 2.47 -11.69 5.19
CA MET A 44 2.42 -12.99 4.51
C MET A 44 1.02 -13.61 4.52
N GLU A 45 0.31 -13.53 5.65
CA GLU A 45 -0.99 -14.19 5.82
C GLU A 45 -2.14 -13.38 5.23
N LYS A 46 -2.06 -12.05 5.32
CA LYS A 46 -3.16 -11.15 4.92
C LYS A 46 -2.84 -10.37 3.64
N GLY A 47 -1.60 -10.41 3.16
CA GLY A 47 -1.12 -9.55 2.08
C GLY A 47 -0.95 -8.09 2.49
N PHE A 48 -1.11 -7.75 3.78
CA PHE A 48 -1.12 -6.39 4.28
C PHE A 48 -0.69 -6.35 5.75
N ALA A 49 0.23 -5.44 6.09
CA ALA A 49 0.58 -5.09 7.46
C ALA A 49 0.55 -3.58 7.63
N TYR A 50 0.12 -3.11 8.81
CA TYR A 50 0.00 -1.69 9.12
C TYR A 50 0.35 -1.44 10.58
N THR A 51 1.01 -0.31 10.81
CA THR A 51 1.27 0.22 12.15
C THR A 51 0.95 1.71 12.17
N PRO A 52 0.16 2.18 13.15
CA PRO A 52 -0.13 3.60 13.29
C PRO A 52 1.10 4.37 13.74
N HIS A 53 1.18 5.64 13.32
CA HIS A 53 2.06 6.62 13.95
C HIS A 53 1.33 7.27 15.13
N GLY A 54 2.08 7.80 16.10
CA GLY A 54 1.55 8.54 17.25
C GLY A 54 1.00 9.92 16.89
N ARG A 55 0.08 10.00 15.93
CA ARG A 55 -0.64 11.22 15.56
C ARG A 55 -2.03 11.21 16.18
N GLU A 56 -2.54 12.40 16.48
CA GLU A 56 -3.91 12.57 16.94
C GLU A 56 -4.89 11.96 15.93
N PRO A 57 -5.87 11.16 16.38
CA PRO A 57 -6.91 10.62 15.52
C PRO A 57 -7.68 11.74 14.80
N ILE A 58 -8.07 11.50 13.55
CA ILE A 58 -9.05 12.34 12.85
C ILE A 58 -10.38 11.61 12.93
N ASP A 59 -11.38 12.25 13.52
CA ASP A 59 -12.71 11.67 13.75
C ASP A 59 -12.69 10.34 14.53
N GLY A 60 -11.69 10.14 15.39
CA GLY A 60 -11.52 8.92 16.20
C GLY A 60 -10.66 7.83 15.55
N ASP A 61 -10.29 8.00 14.28
CA ASP A 61 -9.45 7.04 13.55
C ASP A 61 -8.00 7.52 13.43
N ILE A 62 -7.04 6.64 13.67
CA ILE A 62 -5.64 6.93 13.35
C ILE A 62 -5.46 6.76 11.84
N THR A 63 -5.32 7.89 11.14
CA THR A 63 -5.35 7.93 9.66
C THR A 63 -3.97 7.82 9.01
N TYR A 64 -2.90 7.78 9.80
CA TYR A 64 -1.53 7.80 9.29
C TYR A 64 -0.64 6.77 9.97
N GLY A 65 0.20 6.12 9.18
CA GLY A 65 1.11 5.09 9.64
C GLY A 65 1.89 4.48 8.50
N ASP A 66 2.69 3.47 8.82
CA ASP A 66 3.44 2.71 7.84
C ASP A 66 2.69 1.44 7.45
N THR A 67 2.81 1.08 6.18
CA THR A 67 2.21 -0.13 5.64
C THR A 67 3.17 -0.86 4.71
N SER A 68 2.98 -2.17 4.62
CA SER A 68 3.53 -3.03 3.57
C SER A 68 2.38 -3.83 2.96
N MET A 69 2.46 -4.14 1.68
CA MET A 69 1.35 -4.76 0.95
C MET A 69 1.87 -5.65 -0.18
N THR A 70 1.18 -6.75 -0.47
CA THR A 70 1.45 -7.59 -1.63
C THR A 70 0.70 -7.07 -2.85
N LEU A 71 1.20 -7.37 -4.06
CA LEU A 71 0.45 -7.08 -5.28
C LEU A 71 -0.86 -7.87 -5.38
N ASP A 72 -0.91 -9.06 -4.77
CA ASP A 72 -2.12 -9.87 -4.79
C ASP A 72 -3.21 -9.27 -3.90
N TYR A 73 -2.86 -8.69 -2.74
CA TYR A 73 -3.81 -7.90 -1.96
C TYR A 73 -4.45 -6.78 -2.79
N ILE A 74 -3.66 -6.09 -3.62
CA ILE A 74 -4.17 -5.04 -4.52
C ILE A 74 -5.18 -5.62 -5.51
N LYS A 75 -4.80 -6.68 -6.24
CA LYS A 75 -5.67 -7.31 -7.26
C LYS A 75 -6.96 -7.87 -6.64
N GLU A 76 -6.87 -8.41 -5.43
CA GLU A 76 -7.99 -9.02 -4.72
C GLU A 76 -8.94 -7.98 -4.13
N ASN A 77 -8.44 -6.86 -3.61
CA ASN A 77 -9.26 -5.93 -2.84
C ASN A 77 -9.66 -4.69 -3.65
N TRP A 78 -8.92 -4.30 -4.68
CA TRP A 78 -9.17 -3.06 -5.43
C TRP A 78 -9.82 -3.32 -6.78
N LYS A 79 -11.06 -3.83 -6.75
CA LYS A 79 -11.79 -4.35 -7.93
C LYS A 79 -11.94 -3.37 -9.10
N GLY A 80 -11.92 -2.07 -8.86
CA GLY A 80 -11.97 -1.05 -9.92
C GLY A 80 -10.63 -0.81 -10.64
N TRP A 81 -9.57 -1.55 -10.30
CA TRP A 81 -8.21 -1.29 -10.74
C TRP A 81 -7.53 -2.54 -11.30
N SER A 82 -6.75 -2.35 -12.35
CA SER A 82 -5.81 -3.34 -12.88
C SER A 82 -4.38 -2.85 -12.66
N VAL A 83 -3.48 -3.78 -12.31
CA VAL A 83 -2.04 -3.48 -12.19
C VAL A 83 -1.45 -3.43 -13.59
N ALA A 84 -1.06 -2.24 -14.04
CA ALA A 84 -0.50 -1.98 -15.36
C ALA A 84 1.03 -2.12 -15.39
N GLY A 85 1.69 -1.98 -14.23
CA GLY A 85 3.14 -2.08 -14.13
C GLY A 85 3.61 -1.97 -12.68
N VAL A 86 4.84 -2.42 -12.45
CA VAL A 86 5.50 -2.36 -11.14
C VAL A 86 6.96 -1.98 -11.39
N GLU A 87 7.42 -0.97 -10.65
CA GLU A 87 8.80 -0.48 -10.72
C GLU A 87 9.34 -0.27 -9.30
N PHE A 88 10.66 -0.16 -9.18
CA PHE A 88 11.31 0.17 -7.91
C PHE A 88 11.86 1.59 -7.96
N ASN A 89 11.68 2.34 -6.87
CA ASN A 89 12.33 3.63 -6.74
C ASN A 89 13.84 3.42 -6.53
N LEU A 90 14.67 4.00 -7.40
CA LEU A 90 16.13 3.86 -7.34
C LEU A 90 16.77 4.56 -6.14
N GLN A 91 16.09 5.55 -5.55
CA GLN A 91 16.57 6.25 -4.36
C GLN A 91 16.18 5.51 -3.06
N ASP A 92 15.04 4.81 -3.07
CA ASP A 92 14.56 4.00 -1.95
C ASP A 92 14.00 2.67 -2.49
N ALA A 93 14.82 1.63 -2.46
CA ALA A 93 14.47 0.31 -2.96
C ALA A 93 13.29 -0.35 -2.21
N TYR A 94 12.90 0.18 -1.04
CA TYR A 94 11.75 -0.29 -0.28
C TYR A 94 10.46 0.47 -0.64
N GLN A 95 10.52 1.42 -1.57
CA GLN A 95 9.35 2.02 -2.20
C GLN A 95 9.15 1.42 -3.58
N VAL A 96 8.16 0.54 -3.67
CA VAL A 96 7.73 -0.07 -4.93
C VAL A 96 6.65 0.82 -5.52
N ILE A 97 6.85 1.27 -6.76
CA ILE A 97 5.87 2.04 -7.51
C ILE A 97 4.93 1.05 -8.20
N VAL A 98 3.65 1.18 -7.95
CA VAL A 98 2.61 0.39 -8.61
C VAL A 98 1.78 1.30 -9.49
N PHE A 99 1.75 0.97 -10.78
CA PHE A 99 0.93 1.67 -11.76
C PHE A 99 -0.40 0.96 -11.90
N LEU A 100 -1.49 1.71 -11.72
CA LEU A 100 -2.85 1.23 -11.74
C LEU A 100 -3.63 1.91 -12.86
N ARG A 101 -4.39 1.11 -13.62
CA ARG A 101 -5.38 1.62 -14.56
C ARG A 101 -6.79 1.27 -14.08
N PRO A 102 -7.78 2.12 -14.36
CA PRO A 102 -9.17 1.73 -14.30
C PRO A 102 -9.47 0.41 -15.00
N VAL A 103 -10.25 -0.46 -14.37
CA VAL A 103 -10.97 -1.53 -15.08
C VAL A 103 -12.18 -0.88 -15.75
N GLN A 104 -12.38 -1.15 -17.03
CA GLN A 104 -13.54 -0.66 -17.77
C GLN A 104 -14.74 -1.57 -17.50
N SER A 105 -15.93 -0.99 -17.38
CA SER A 105 -17.17 -1.75 -17.31
C SER A 105 -17.42 -2.41 -18.68
N GLY A 106 -16.90 -3.61 -18.87
CA GLY A 106 -16.93 -4.33 -20.15
C GLY A 106 -15.98 -5.54 -20.22
N ASP A 107 -14.99 -5.62 -19.33
CA ASP A 107 -14.13 -6.79 -19.11
C ASP A 107 -14.69 -7.76 -18.06
#